data_AF-A0A8B8DDX2-F1
#
_entry.id   AF-A0A8B8DDX2-F1
#
_cell.length_a   1.000
_cell.length_b   1.000
_cell.length_c   1.000
_cell.angle_alpha   90.00
_cell.angle_beta   90.00
_cell.angle_gamma   90.00
#
_symmetry.space_group_name_H-M   'P 1'
#
loop_
_entity.id
_entity.type
_entity.pdbx_description
1 polymer ?
#
loop_
_entity_poly.entity_id
_entity_poly.type
_entity_poly.pdbx_seq_one_letter_code
_entity_poly.pdbx_strand_id
1 'polypeptide(L)'
;MDVNISSGCTPTNGLPTVVETIVLVKKGYVQNATQNCPIPFLGSFIYSFNNGLSTSCDCTSMWVTDRTQMVVNYALCSTKHFYSNGGVAYCVYSTSVDSNYYVTVVNADSTVDFSTTFRFTCYAMTTSGGYVLASDNKGACVQDQTPHNKSATGTGTLTFSSNAIPSESSSVNTVLIAGLLWEYLY
;
A
#
# COMPACT_ATOMS: atom_id res chain seq x y z
N MET A 1 13.70 4.01 28.30
CA MET A 1 12.26 3.78 28.55
C MET A 1 11.80 2.72 27.58
N ASP A 2 11.57 1.51 28.07
CA ASP A 2 11.05 0.42 27.25
C ASP A 2 9.53 0.54 27.17
N VAL A 3 9.01 0.77 25.96
CA VAL A 3 7.58 0.82 25.71
C VAL A 3 7.06 -0.62 25.74
N ASN A 4 6.31 -0.96 26.80
CA ASN A 4 5.65 -2.26 26.93
C ASN A 4 4.38 -2.28 26.06
N ILE A 5 4.44 -3.01 24.95
CA ILE A 5 3.35 -3.14 23.97
C ILE A 5 2.45 -4.37 24.20
N SER A 6 2.65 -5.12 25.29
CA SER A 6 1.96 -6.40 25.52
C SER A 6 0.45 -6.29 25.72
N SER A 7 -0.05 -5.15 26.22
CA SER A 7 -1.49 -4.90 26.42
C SER A 7 -2.16 -4.20 25.24
N GLY A 8 -1.43 -3.85 24.18
CA GLY A 8 -1.95 -3.13 23.01
C GLY A 8 -2.49 -4.04 21.89
N CYS A 9 -2.44 -5.37 22.05
CA CYS A 9 -2.74 -6.33 20.99
C CYS A 9 -4.19 -6.84 20.96
N THR A 10 -5.09 -6.37 21.83
CA THR A 10 -6.48 -6.85 21.88
C THR A 10 -7.49 -5.71 22.01
N PRO A 11 -7.83 -5.02 20.91
CA PRO A 11 -8.96 -4.11 20.91
C PRO A 11 -10.27 -4.92 20.93
N THR A 12 -11.13 -4.66 21.90
CA THR A 12 -12.47 -5.27 22.02
C THR A 12 -13.54 -4.61 21.15
N ASN A 13 -13.20 -3.49 20.48
CA ASN A 13 -14.08 -2.75 19.60
C ASN A 13 -13.52 -2.87 18.19
N GLY A 14 -14.33 -3.38 17.25
CA GLY A 14 -13.92 -3.69 15.87
C GLY A 14 -13.22 -2.56 15.11
N LEU A 15 -12.65 -2.92 13.97
CA LEU A 15 -11.92 -2.01 13.08
C LEU A 15 -12.75 -0.73 12.78
N PRO A 16 -12.16 0.48 12.88
CA PRO A 16 -12.85 1.72 12.57
C PRO A 16 -13.43 1.70 11.15
N THR A 17 -14.66 2.16 11.01
CA THR A 17 -15.40 2.25 9.73
C THR A 17 -14.86 3.33 8.79
N VAL A 18 -13.92 4.15 9.27
CA VAL A 18 -13.29 5.25 8.54
C VAL A 18 -11.79 5.01 8.60
N VAL A 19 -11.18 4.57 7.50
CA VAL A 19 -9.84 3.96 7.52
C VAL A 19 -8.75 5.04 7.60
N GLU A 20 -8.46 5.51 8.80
CA GLU A 20 -7.11 5.94 9.14
C GLU A 20 -6.37 4.70 9.68
N THR A 21 -5.32 4.25 8.98
CA THR A 21 -4.54 3.10 9.47
C THR A 21 -3.06 3.42 9.49
N ILE A 22 -2.53 3.48 10.70
CA ILE A 22 -1.11 3.67 10.99
C ILE A 22 -0.48 2.30 11.20
N VAL A 23 0.52 1.99 10.38
CA VAL A 23 1.30 0.75 10.50
C VAL A 23 2.66 1.05 11.10
N LEU A 24 3.03 0.29 12.13
CA LEU A 24 4.33 0.36 12.77
C LEU A 24 5.11 -0.93 12.51
N VAL A 25 6.32 -0.80 11.98
CA VAL A 25 7.25 -1.92 11.78
C VAL A 25 8.50 -1.68 12.61
N LYS A 26 8.85 -2.67 13.44
CA LYS A 26 10.07 -2.60 14.26
C LYS A 26 11.31 -2.48 13.35
N LYS A 27 12.20 -1.54 13.68
CA LYS A 27 13.47 -1.35 12.94
C LYS A 27 14.24 -2.67 12.88
N GLY A 28 14.67 -3.06 11.68
CA GLY A 28 15.39 -4.31 11.43
C GLY A 28 14.50 -5.55 11.22
N TYR A 29 13.17 -5.43 11.31
CA TYR A 29 12.23 -6.55 11.20
C TYR A 29 11.30 -6.44 9.98
N VAL A 30 11.67 -5.66 8.96
CA VAL A 30 10.83 -5.47 7.75
C VAL A 30 10.48 -6.80 7.11
N GLN A 31 11.45 -7.71 6.93
CA GLN A 31 11.18 -9.02 6.34
C GLN A 31 10.21 -9.88 7.17
N ASN A 32 10.23 -9.76 8.50
CA ASN A 32 9.31 -10.48 9.37
C ASN A 32 7.91 -9.87 9.40
N ALA A 33 7.80 -8.57 9.10
CA ALA A 33 6.52 -7.87 9.02
C ALA A 33 5.86 -7.99 7.64
N THR A 34 6.56 -8.57 6.65
CA THR A 34 6.03 -8.80 5.31
C THR A 34 4.81 -9.72 5.34
N GLN A 35 3.78 -9.33 4.59
CA GLN A 35 2.53 -10.06 4.41
C GLN A 35 2.24 -10.23 2.92
N ASN A 36 1.29 -11.11 2.61
CA ASN A 36 0.78 -11.21 1.24
C ASN A 36 0.09 -9.90 0.84
N CYS A 37 0.48 -9.36 -0.31
CA CYS A 37 -0.26 -8.31 -0.98
C CYS A 37 -1.67 -8.83 -1.32
N PRO A 38 -2.69 -7.95 -1.28
CA PRO A 38 -4.04 -8.37 -1.61
C PRO A 38 -4.14 -8.75 -3.09
N ILE A 39 -5.13 -9.59 -3.40
CA ILE A 39 -5.33 -10.21 -4.70
C ILE A 39 -5.29 -9.20 -5.87
N PRO A 40 -5.86 -7.98 -5.78
CA PRO A 40 -5.79 -7.03 -6.89
C PRO A 40 -4.37 -6.63 -7.30
N PHE A 41 -3.38 -6.76 -6.41
CA PHE A 41 -1.98 -6.51 -6.74
C PHE A 41 -1.23 -7.75 -7.25
N LEU A 42 -1.84 -8.94 -7.27
CA LEU A 42 -1.15 -10.15 -7.70
C LEU A 42 -1.11 -10.24 -9.23
N GLY A 43 0.07 -10.02 -9.80
CA GLY A 43 0.30 -10.18 -11.24
C GLY A 43 1.39 -9.26 -11.77
N SER A 44 1.44 -9.18 -13.09
CA SER A 44 2.24 -8.21 -13.83
C SER A 44 1.30 -7.27 -14.58
N PHE A 45 1.55 -5.96 -14.44
CA PHE A 45 0.67 -4.93 -14.94
C PHE A 45 1.40 -3.99 -15.89
N ILE A 46 0.66 -3.59 -16.92
CA ILE A 46 0.91 -2.31 -17.59
C ILE A 46 0.15 -1.28 -16.76
N TYR A 47 0.80 -0.20 -16.38
CA TYR A 47 0.13 0.87 -15.63
C TYR A 47 0.27 2.20 -16.32
N SER A 48 -0.76 3.02 -16.15
CA SER A 48 -0.71 4.45 -16.37
C SER A 48 -0.76 5.19 -15.04
N PHE A 49 0.06 6.23 -14.92
CA PHE A 49 0.14 7.08 -13.73
C PHE A 49 -0.28 8.50 -14.08
N ASN A 50 -1.26 9.03 -13.35
CA ASN A 50 -1.73 10.40 -13.50
C ASN A 50 -1.40 11.21 -12.23
N ASN A 51 -0.57 12.24 -12.36
CA ASN A 51 -0.15 13.09 -11.24
C ASN A 51 -1.14 14.23 -10.88
N GLY A 52 -2.26 14.31 -11.60
CA GLY A 52 -3.26 15.39 -11.56
C GLY A 52 -3.13 16.43 -12.68
N LEU A 53 -2.06 16.39 -13.47
CA LEU A 53 -1.78 17.32 -14.58
C LEU A 53 -1.52 16.58 -15.90
N SER A 54 -0.82 15.46 -15.84
CA SER A 54 -0.47 14.64 -17.00
C SER A 54 -0.46 13.15 -16.66
N THR A 55 -0.68 12.33 -17.68
CA THR A 55 -0.54 10.88 -17.61
C THR A 55 0.83 10.48 -18.13
N SER A 56 1.50 9.56 -17.43
CA SER A 56 2.82 9.04 -17.77
C SER A 56 2.84 7.52 -17.62
N CYS A 57 3.79 6.89 -18.32
CA CYS A 57 4.04 5.45 -18.34
C CYS A 57 2.87 4.64 -18.93
N ASP A 58 3.17 3.83 -19.93
CA ASP A 58 2.19 2.99 -20.63
C ASP A 58 2.83 1.64 -21.00
N CYS A 59 3.66 1.13 -20.11
CA CYS A 59 4.51 -0.03 -20.34
C CYS A 59 4.56 -0.95 -19.10
N THR A 60 4.82 -2.24 -19.35
CA THR A 60 4.86 -3.29 -18.32
C THR A 60 5.96 -2.99 -17.31
N SER A 61 5.58 -2.49 -16.14
CA SER A 61 6.61 -2.01 -15.21
C SER A 61 6.27 -2.20 -13.75
N MET A 62 5.10 -2.71 -13.38
CA MET A 62 4.85 -3.13 -11.99
C MET A 62 4.48 -4.60 -11.93
N TRP A 63 5.14 -5.36 -11.07
CA TRP A 63 4.77 -6.74 -10.78
C TRP A 63 4.92 -7.06 -9.31
N VAL A 64 4.13 -8.03 -8.84
CA VAL A 64 4.26 -8.59 -7.51
C VAL A 64 4.95 -9.94 -7.57
N THR A 65 6.17 -10.00 -7.05
CA THR A 65 6.95 -11.22 -6.88
C THR A 65 6.57 -11.92 -5.58
N ASP A 66 6.41 -13.25 -5.65
CA ASP A 66 6.19 -14.12 -4.49
C ASP A 66 5.04 -13.67 -3.56
N ARG A 67 4.00 -13.06 -4.16
CA ARG A 67 2.81 -12.49 -3.49
C ARG A 67 3.06 -11.41 -2.43
N THR A 68 4.29 -11.04 -2.13
CA THR A 68 4.61 -10.19 -0.96
C THR A 68 5.40 -8.94 -1.31
N GLN A 69 6.12 -8.95 -2.44
CA GLN A 69 7.01 -7.90 -2.87
C GLN A 69 6.47 -7.23 -4.12
N MET A 70 6.34 -5.91 -4.09
CA MET A 70 6.04 -5.08 -5.26
C MET A 70 7.33 -4.54 -5.86
N VAL A 71 7.47 -4.64 -7.18
CA VAL A 71 8.66 -4.17 -7.89
C VAL A 71 8.24 -3.30 -9.07
N VAL A 72 8.91 -2.16 -9.20
CA VAL A 72 8.85 -1.29 -10.37
C VAL A 72 10.22 -1.11 -11.01
N ASN A 73 10.29 -1.35 -12.33
CA ASN A 73 11.53 -1.11 -13.08
C ASN A 73 11.60 0.32 -13.61
N TYR A 74 12.39 1.16 -12.95
CA TYR A 74 12.54 2.56 -13.34
C TYR A 74 13.28 2.80 -14.66
N ALA A 75 13.95 1.79 -15.23
CA ALA A 75 14.53 1.89 -16.56
C ALA A 75 13.45 1.82 -17.67
N LEU A 76 12.28 1.24 -17.37
CA LEU A 76 11.15 1.15 -18.31
C LEU A 76 10.18 2.33 -18.14
N CYS A 77 10.02 2.82 -16.91
CA CYS A 77 9.24 4.00 -16.57
C CYS A 77 9.93 4.80 -15.47
N SER A 78 10.32 6.04 -15.73
CA SER A 78 11.06 6.87 -14.76
C SER A 78 10.22 7.38 -13.58
N THR A 79 8.89 7.25 -13.63
CA THR A 79 7.98 7.64 -12.56
C THR A 79 8.26 6.82 -11.30
N LYS A 80 8.60 7.52 -10.21
CA LYS A 80 8.88 6.92 -8.91
C LYS A 80 7.58 6.49 -8.21
N HIS A 81 7.62 5.31 -7.61
CA HIS A 81 6.56 4.72 -6.80
C HIS A 81 7.06 4.38 -5.40
N PHE A 82 6.13 4.08 -4.48
CA PHE A 82 6.43 3.70 -3.10
C PHE A 82 7.23 4.75 -2.31
N TYR A 83 7.35 5.96 -2.83
CA TYR A 83 8.34 6.95 -2.42
C TYR A 83 9.73 6.32 -2.26
N SER A 84 10.14 5.54 -3.26
CA SER A 84 11.36 4.73 -3.29
C SER A 84 12.25 5.11 -4.46
N ASN A 85 13.56 5.17 -4.21
CA ASN A 85 14.58 5.32 -5.25
C ASN A 85 14.87 4.01 -5.98
N GLY A 86 14.80 2.87 -5.29
CA GLY A 86 15.07 1.54 -5.83
C GLY A 86 13.87 0.85 -6.49
N GLY A 87 12.64 1.31 -6.21
CA GLY A 87 11.43 0.78 -6.85
C GLY A 87 11.00 -0.58 -6.30
N VAL A 88 11.41 -0.93 -5.08
CA VAL A 88 11.00 -2.18 -4.42
C VAL A 88 10.29 -1.85 -3.12
N ALA A 89 9.16 -2.51 -2.89
CA ALA A 89 8.41 -2.39 -1.64
C ALA A 89 7.86 -3.75 -1.18
N TYR A 90 7.60 -3.89 0.12
CA TYR A 90 6.97 -5.07 0.69
C TYR A 90 5.59 -4.72 1.23
N CYS A 91 4.58 -5.53 0.94
CA CYS A 91 3.29 -5.41 1.60
C CYS A 91 3.46 -5.77 3.08
N VAL A 92 3.04 -4.88 3.97
CA VAL A 92 3.13 -5.09 5.43
C VAL A 92 1.78 -5.08 6.12
N TYR A 93 0.75 -4.60 5.42
CA TYR A 93 -0.61 -4.58 5.91
C TYR A 93 -1.59 -4.41 4.75
N SER A 94 -2.76 -5.06 4.86
CA SER A 94 -3.90 -4.76 4.01
C SER A 94 -5.21 -4.92 4.78
N THR A 95 -6.20 -4.12 4.42
CA THR A 95 -7.59 -4.27 4.87
C THR A 95 -8.53 -3.91 3.71
N SER A 96 -9.81 -4.21 3.86
CA SER A 96 -10.84 -3.87 2.87
C SER A 96 -12.07 -3.27 3.54
N VAL A 97 -12.61 -2.22 2.94
CA VAL A 97 -13.92 -1.66 3.27
C VAL A 97 -14.72 -1.61 1.98
N ASP A 98 -15.89 -2.24 1.98
CA ASP A 98 -16.68 -2.51 0.78
C ASP A 98 -15.83 -3.20 -0.31
N SER A 99 -15.77 -2.62 -1.51
CA SER A 99 -14.97 -3.10 -2.64
C SER A 99 -13.59 -2.45 -2.72
N ASN A 100 -13.20 -1.66 -1.72
CA ASN A 100 -11.92 -0.95 -1.69
C ASN A 100 -10.92 -1.68 -0.79
N TYR A 101 -9.70 -1.82 -1.29
CA TYR A 101 -8.56 -2.32 -0.53
C TYR A 101 -7.66 -1.17 -0.11
N TYR A 102 -7.16 -1.23 1.12
CA TYR A 102 -6.22 -0.27 1.69
C TYR A 102 -4.95 -1.01 2.08
N VAL A 103 -3.86 -0.74 1.38
CA VAL A 103 -2.62 -1.52 1.45
C VAL A 103 -1.49 -0.63 1.89
N THR A 104 -0.83 -0.97 2.99
CA THR A 104 0.41 -0.31 3.38
C THR A 104 1.60 -1.12 2.91
N VAL A 105 2.51 -0.46 2.21
CA VAL A 105 3.77 -1.03 1.74
C VAL A 105 4.96 -0.31 2.37
N VAL A 106 6.03 -1.06 2.62
CA VAL A 106 7.31 -0.54 3.10
C VAL A 106 8.27 -0.41 1.94
N ASN A 107 8.81 0.80 1.75
CA ASN A 107 9.93 1.04 0.87
C ASN A 107 11.15 0.20 1.32
N ALA A 108 11.69 -0.61 0.41
CA ALA A 108 12.80 -1.52 0.66
C ALA A 108 14.19 -0.85 0.58
N ASP A 109 14.28 0.43 0.24
CA ASP A 109 15.54 1.17 0.23
C ASP A 109 16.24 1.10 1.60
N SER A 110 17.57 0.96 1.59
CA SER A 110 18.37 0.88 2.83
C SER A 110 18.27 2.16 3.66
N THR A 111 18.06 3.30 3.01
CA THR A 111 17.85 4.61 3.63
C THR A 111 16.64 5.33 3.01
N VAL A 112 16.04 6.23 3.78
CA VAL A 112 15.03 7.18 3.30
C VAL A 112 15.39 8.54 3.87
N ASP A 113 15.09 9.60 3.13
CA ASP A 113 15.43 10.99 3.48
C ASP A 113 14.26 11.77 4.10
N PHE A 114 13.05 11.20 4.07
CA PHE A 114 11.81 11.83 4.53
C PHE A 114 11.50 13.19 3.86
N SER A 115 12.10 13.46 2.70
CA SER A 115 11.79 14.62 1.87
C SER A 115 11.29 14.20 0.50
N THR A 116 12.02 13.29 -0.16
CA THR A 116 11.67 12.74 -1.48
C THR A 116 11.34 11.25 -1.40
N THR A 117 11.89 10.55 -0.41
CA THR A 117 11.68 9.13 -0.15
C THR A 117 11.09 8.92 1.24
N PHE A 118 10.17 7.97 1.37
CA PHE A 118 9.47 7.71 2.62
C PHE A 118 9.44 6.22 2.91
N ARG A 119 9.37 5.88 4.20
CA ARG A 119 9.42 4.47 4.62
C ARG A 119 8.14 3.70 4.30
N PHE A 120 6.99 4.37 4.38
CA PHE A 120 5.68 3.76 4.19
C PHE A 120 4.91 4.51 3.11
N THR A 121 4.13 3.75 2.35
CA THR A 121 3.15 4.25 1.39
C THR A 121 1.85 3.50 1.59
N CYS A 122 0.72 4.19 1.61
CA CYS A 122 -0.58 3.54 1.50
C CYS A 122 -1.12 3.64 0.07
N TYR A 123 -1.72 2.54 -0.41
CA TYR A 123 -2.55 2.51 -1.59
C TYR A 123 -4.01 2.27 -1.21
N ALA A 124 -4.91 3.12 -1.67
CA ALA A 124 -6.34 2.81 -1.74
C ALA A 124 -6.64 2.30 -3.14
N MET A 125 -7.36 1.17 -3.25
CA MET A 125 -7.50 0.45 -4.51
C MET A 125 -8.88 -0.14 -4.71
N THR A 126 -9.26 -0.34 -5.96
CA THR A 126 -10.44 -1.14 -6.31
C THR A 126 -10.28 -1.78 -7.68
N THR A 127 -11.12 -2.76 -7.98
CA THR A 127 -11.23 -3.36 -9.31
C THR A 127 -12.48 -2.81 -9.99
N SER A 128 -12.34 -2.24 -11.19
CA SER A 128 -13.47 -1.74 -11.97
C SER A 128 -13.20 -1.87 -13.46
N GLY A 129 -14.18 -2.39 -14.21
CA GLY A 129 -14.09 -2.50 -15.67
C GLY A 129 -12.93 -3.36 -16.20
N GLY A 130 -12.44 -4.33 -15.42
CA GLY A 130 -11.27 -5.15 -15.78
C GLY A 130 -9.91 -4.51 -15.46
N TYR A 131 -9.90 -3.35 -14.82
CA TYR A 131 -8.71 -2.66 -14.35
C TYR A 131 -8.62 -2.68 -12.84
N VAL A 132 -7.40 -2.52 -12.32
CA VAL A 132 -7.19 -2.12 -10.93
C VAL A 132 -6.92 -0.62 -10.92
N LEU A 133 -7.70 0.10 -10.13
CA LEU A 133 -7.55 1.53 -9.92
C LEU A 133 -6.93 1.73 -8.54
N ALA A 134 -6.01 2.67 -8.41
CA ALA A 134 -5.42 3.00 -7.12
C ALA A 134 -5.05 4.47 -6.98
N SER A 135 -4.94 4.94 -5.75
CA SER A 135 -4.27 6.18 -5.39
C SER A 135 -3.26 5.93 -4.29
N ASP A 136 -2.13 6.62 -4.35
CA ASP A 136 -1.11 6.54 -3.31
C ASP A 136 -1.28 7.66 -2.27
N ASN A 137 -0.80 7.40 -1.07
CA ASN A 137 -0.65 8.39 -0.02
C ASN A 137 0.64 8.13 0.76
N LYS A 138 1.32 9.22 1.09
CA LYS A 138 2.55 9.17 1.87
C LYS A 138 2.27 8.69 3.29
N GLY A 139 3.01 7.67 3.73
CA GLY A 139 2.92 7.15 5.09
C GLY A 139 1.75 6.17 5.27
N ALA A 140 0.62 6.68 5.74
CA ALA A 140 -0.54 5.91 6.17
C ALA A 140 -1.72 6.07 5.21
N CYS A 141 -2.70 5.16 5.33
CA CYS A 141 -4.00 5.37 4.70
C CYS A 141 -4.75 6.45 5.47
N VAL A 142 -5.33 7.42 4.77
CA VAL A 142 -6.06 8.52 5.39
C VAL A 142 -7.57 8.33 5.22
N GLN A 143 -8.31 8.95 6.14
CA GLN A 143 -9.75 9.07 6.02
C GLN A 143 -10.14 9.59 4.63
N ASP A 144 -11.17 8.99 4.05
CA ASP A 144 -11.73 9.32 2.73
C ASP A 144 -10.76 9.17 1.55
N GLN A 145 -9.65 8.44 1.72
CA GLN A 145 -8.81 8.06 0.59
C GLN A 145 -9.63 7.16 -0.35
N THR A 146 -9.70 7.54 -1.63
CA THR A 146 -10.42 6.79 -2.66
C THR A 146 -9.44 6.33 -3.75
N PRO A 147 -9.72 5.21 -4.44
CA PRO A 147 -8.89 4.75 -5.55
C PRO A 147 -8.89 5.69 -6.77
N HIS A 148 -9.89 6.57 -6.86
CA HIS A 148 -10.17 7.38 -8.05
C HIS A 148 -9.55 8.77 -8.01
N ASN A 149 -9.26 9.28 -6.80
CA ASN A 149 -8.76 10.63 -6.62
C ASN A 149 -7.38 10.58 -5.97
N LYS A 150 -6.49 11.46 -6.44
CA LYS A 150 -5.19 11.68 -5.81
C LYS A 150 -5.39 12.15 -4.38
N SER A 151 -4.73 11.50 -3.43
CA SER A 151 -4.72 11.93 -2.03
C SER A 151 -3.95 13.25 -1.87
N ALA A 152 -4.27 14.03 -0.83
CA ALA A 152 -3.64 15.32 -0.56
C ALA A 152 -2.10 15.26 -0.48
N THR A 153 -1.55 14.19 0.10
CA THR A 153 -0.09 13.97 0.16
C THR A 153 0.42 12.92 -0.84
N GLY A 154 -0.50 12.33 -1.59
CA GLY A 154 -0.24 11.36 -2.65
C GLY A 154 0.47 11.98 -3.85
N THR A 155 1.07 11.14 -4.67
CA THR A 155 1.69 11.58 -5.92
C THR A 155 0.71 11.55 -7.09
N GLY A 156 -0.27 10.64 -7.09
CA GLY A 156 -1.22 10.51 -8.18
C GLY A 156 -2.21 9.36 -8.05
N THR A 157 -2.82 9.02 -9.18
CA THR A 157 -3.63 7.82 -9.37
C THR A 157 -2.98 6.89 -10.37
N LEU A 158 -3.23 5.59 -10.20
CA LEU A 158 -2.73 4.52 -11.04
C LEU A 158 -3.90 3.74 -11.63
N THR A 159 -3.78 3.39 -12.90
CA THR A 159 -4.66 2.43 -13.56
C THR A 159 -3.82 1.30 -14.08
N PHE A 160 -4.05 0.10 -13.57
CA PHE A 160 -3.36 -1.12 -13.95
C PHE A 160 -4.26 -1.94 -14.88
N SER A 161 -3.74 -2.27 -16.07
CA SER A 161 -4.28 -3.32 -16.93
C SER A 161 -3.47 -4.59 -16.72
N SER A 162 -4.16 -5.68 -16.38
CA SER A 162 -3.52 -6.99 -16.25
C SER A 162 -3.44 -7.68 -17.61
N ASN A 163 -2.38 -8.45 -17.85
CA ASN A 163 -2.39 -9.44 -18.93
C ASN A 163 -3.08 -10.76 -18.50
N ALA A 164 -3.31 -10.98 -17.20
CA ALA A 164 -4.18 -11.99 -16.60
C ALA A 164 -4.31 -11.73 -15.08
N ILE A 165 -5.52 -11.54 -14.54
CA ILE A 165 -5.77 -11.55 -13.09
C ILE A 165 -6.00 -13.01 -12.67
N PRO A 166 -5.24 -13.60 -11.74
CA PRO A 166 -5.56 -14.92 -11.20
C PRO A 166 -6.94 -14.92 -10.54
N SER A 167 -7.82 -15.86 -10.90
CA SER A 167 -9.12 -16.04 -10.25
C SER A 167 -8.99 -16.65 -8.84
N GLU A 168 -9.90 -16.28 -7.94
CA GLU A 168 -9.87 -16.55 -6.50
C GLU A 168 -9.64 -18.02 -6.10
N SER A 169 -8.78 -18.20 -5.09
CA SER A 169 -8.79 -19.32 -4.15
C SER A 169 -8.55 -18.73 -2.76
N SER A 170 -9.64 -18.52 -2.01
CA SER A 170 -9.64 -17.90 -0.69
C SER A 170 -8.84 -18.75 0.30
N SER A 171 -7.70 -18.24 0.76
CA SER A 171 -7.10 -18.69 2.02
C SER A 171 -7.04 -17.50 2.95
N VAL A 172 -8.00 -17.44 3.87
CA VAL A 172 -8.03 -16.45 4.95
C VAL A 172 -6.93 -16.85 5.92
N ASN A 173 -5.77 -16.20 5.83
CA ASN A 173 -4.79 -16.24 6.92
C ASN A 173 -5.17 -15.12 7.89
N THR A 174 -5.87 -15.49 8.96
CA THR A 174 -6.16 -14.61 10.10
C THR A 174 -4.84 -14.22 10.78
N VAL A 175 -4.49 -12.93 10.77
CA VAL A 175 -3.40 -12.37 11.60
C VAL A 175 -3.88 -11.08 12.25
N LEU A 176 -3.66 -10.98 13.56
CA LEU A 176 -4.02 -9.83 14.42
C LEU A 176 -3.35 -8.53 13.95
N ILE A 177 -4.13 -7.46 13.86
CA ILE A 177 -3.64 -6.10 13.61
C ILE A 177 -3.95 -5.23 14.83
N ALA A 178 -2.92 -4.62 15.40
CA ALA A 178 -3.03 -3.56 16.39
C ALA A 178 -3.20 -2.22 15.65
N GLY A 179 -4.43 -1.76 15.48
CA GLY A 179 -4.73 -0.38 15.11
C GLY A 179 -4.62 0.50 16.35
N LEU A 180 -3.73 1.50 16.32
CA LEU A 180 -3.66 2.54 17.35
C LEU A 180 -4.75 3.58 17.06
N LEU A 181 -5.73 3.71 17.95
CA LEU A 181 -6.66 4.82 17.99
C LEU A 181 -6.05 5.92 18.87
N TRP A 182 -5.78 7.10 18.31
CA TRP A 182 -5.52 8.29 19.11
C TRP A 182 -6.81 9.10 19.18
N GLU A 183 -7.49 9.07 20.33
CA GLU A 183 -8.44 10.12 20.68
C GLU A 183 -7.68 11.29 21.30
N TYR A 184 -7.84 12.49 20.74
CA TYR A 184 -7.40 13.73 21.37
C TYR A 184 -8.30 14.03 22.57
N LEU A 185 -7.73 13.99 23.77
CA LEU A 185 -8.20 14.76 24.91
C LEU A 185 -7.10 15.77 25.24
N TYR A 186 -7.26 17.00 24.73
CA TYR A 186 -7.14 18.27 25.46
C TYR A 186 -7.60 19.41 24.56
#